data_AF-A0A843K6R3-F1
#
_entry.id   AF-A0A843K6R3-F1
#
_cell.length_a   1.000
_cell.length_b   1.000
_cell.length_c   1.000
_cell.angle_alpha   90.00
_cell.angle_beta   90.00
_cell.angle_gamma   90.00
#
_symmetry.space_group_name_H-M   'P 1'
#
loop_
_entity.id
_entity.type
_entity.pdbx_description
1 polymer ?
#
loop_
_entity_poly.entity_id
_entity_poly.type
_entity_poly.pdbx_seq_one_letter_code
_entity_poly.pdbx_strand_id
1 'polypeptide(L)'
;MDEAFPFEGKILVSDLQGPITANDNARELIAAVVENGDRLFQAVRRYEKVLSNISRKEGVKPGDSLRLILPFLKAYGATDSSLLRFSRESMRIVPGADKAMRFSQELMSSFIVSTSYEHYV
;
A
#
# COMPACT_ATOMS: atom_id res chain seq x y z
N MET A 1 -14.62 7.08 -40.74
CA MET A 1 -14.75 7.94 -39.56
C MET A 1 -14.19 7.10 -38.43
N ASP A 2 -12.89 7.22 -38.22
CA ASP A 2 -12.21 6.50 -37.14
C ASP A 2 -12.61 7.18 -35.84
N GLU A 3 -13.71 6.74 -35.23
CA GLU A 3 -13.93 7.03 -33.82
C GLU A 3 -12.86 6.25 -33.07
N ALA A 4 -11.72 6.92 -32.84
CA ALA A 4 -10.72 6.46 -31.89
C ALA A 4 -11.47 6.02 -30.64
N PHE A 5 -11.24 4.77 -30.22
CA PHE A 5 -11.87 4.23 -29.02
C PHE A 5 -11.67 5.27 -27.91
N PRO A 6 -12.69 5.70 -27.14
CA PRO A 6 -12.61 6.88 -26.26
C PRO A 6 -11.54 6.79 -25.16
N PHE A 7 -10.86 5.66 -25.07
CA PHE A 7 -9.83 5.31 -24.11
C PHE A 7 -8.48 4.94 -24.75
N GLU A 8 -8.36 4.99 -26.08
CA GLU A 8 -7.11 4.74 -26.78
C GLU A 8 -6.04 5.76 -26.34
N GLY A 9 -4.89 5.26 -25.90
CA GLY A 9 -3.79 6.06 -25.35
C GLY A 9 -4.02 6.62 -23.94
N LYS A 10 -5.14 6.32 -23.27
CA LYS A 10 -5.37 6.72 -21.87
C LYS A 10 -4.68 5.76 -20.90
N ILE A 11 -4.45 6.26 -19.68
CA ILE A 11 -3.84 5.50 -18.60
C ILE A 11 -4.68 5.68 -17.32
N LEU A 12 -4.95 4.57 -16.65
CA LEU A 12 -5.46 4.56 -15.28
C LEU A 12 -4.30 4.30 -14.31
N VAL A 13 -4.20 5.09 -13.25
CA VAL A 13 -3.28 4.85 -12.13
C VAL A 13 -4.12 4.81 -10.85
N SER A 14 -4.05 3.70 -10.13
CA SER A 14 -4.75 3.52 -8.86
C SER A 14 -3.76 3.33 -7.72
N ASP A 15 -4.11 3.82 -6.54
CA ASP A 15 -3.54 3.29 -5.30
C ASP A 15 -4.05 1.86 -5.06
N LEU A 16 -3.29 1.07 -4.31
CA LEU A 16 -3.67 -0.26 -3.87
C LEU A 16 -4.58 -0.20 -2.64
N GLN A 17 -4.22 0.61 -1.65
CA GLN A 17 -4.91 0.64 -0.36
C GLN A 17 -6.05 1.65 -0.37
N GLY A 18 -7.28 1.18 -0.16
CA GLY A 18 -8.50 1.99 -0.26
C GLY A 18 -9.28 1.70 -1.54
N PRO A 19 -8.73 1.93 -2.75
CA PRO A 19 -9.43 1.62 -4.00
C PRO A 19 -9.55 0.11 -4.30
N ILE A 20 -8.50 -0.68 -4.03
CA ILE A 20 -8.43 -2.10 -4.43
C ILE A 20 -8.50 -3.02 -3.20
N THR A 21 -7.74 -2.70 -2.16
CA THR A 21 -7.68 -3.47 -0.91
C THR A 21 -8.26 -2.67 0.25
N ALA A 22 -8.95 -3.35 1.16
CA ALA A 22 -9.59 -2.76 2.33
C ALA A 22 -8.70 -2.76 3.59
N ASN A 23 -7.50 -3.35 3.52
CA ASN A 23 -6.62 -3.49 4.67
C ASN A 23 -6.04 -2.15 5.12
N ASP A 24 -5.69 -2.09 6.40
CA ASP A 24 -4.65 -1.18 6.89
C ASP A 24 -3.29 -1.88 6.88
N ASN A 25 -2.72 -2.13 5.68
CA ASN A 25 -1.60 -3.06 5.49
C ASN A 25 -0.43 -2.79 6.44
N ALA A 26 0.02 -1.55 6.55
CA ALA A 26 1.17 -1.19 7.39
C ALA A 26 0.90 -1.43 8.88
N ARG A 27 -0.31 -1.08 9.35
CA ARG A 27 -0.73 -1.28 10.74
C ARG A 27 -0.92 -2.76 11.06
N GLU A 28 -1.61 -3.48 10.19
CA GLU A 28 -1.93 -4.89 10.38
C GLU A 28 -0.65 -5.73 10.37
N LEU A 29 0.29 -5.43 9.47
CA LEU A 29 1.57 -6.13 9.39
C LEU A 29 2.39 -5.98 10.67
N ILE A 30 2.59 -4.74 11.13
CA ILE A 30 3.40 -4.53 12.34
C ILE A 30 2.71 -5.06 13.60
N ALA A 31 1.37 -5.00 13.67
CA ALA A 31 0.62 -5.61 14.76
C ALA A 31 0.77 -7.14 14.79
N ALA A 32 0.91 -7.78 13.62
CA ALA A 32 1.12 -9.22 13.53
C ALA A 32 2.57 -9.67 13.86
N VAL A 33 3.55 -8.79 13.69
CA VAL A 33 4.98 -9.12 13.85
C VAL A 33 5.56 -8.66 15.19
N VAL A 34 5.14 -7.48 15.66
CA VAL A 34 5.76 -6.78 16.79
C VAL A 34 4.82 -6.77 17.99
N GLU A 35 5.34 -7.10 19.17
CA GLU A 35 4.60 -6.97 20.42
C GLU A 35 4.13 -5.51 20.62
N ASN A 36 2.84 -5.30 20.89
CA ASN A 36 2.22 -3.97 20.93
C ASN A 36 2.37 -3.16 19.62
N GLY A 37 2.49 -3.86 18.48
CA GLY A 37 2.75 -3.26 17.17
C GLY A 37 1.73 -2.18 16.75
N ASP A 38 0.46 -2.30 17.13
CA ASP A 38 -0.54 -1.25 16.89
C ASP A 38 -0.17 0.10 17.53
N ARG A 39 0.28 0.07 18.78
CA ARG A 39 0.69 1.28 19.51
C ARG A 39 1.95 1.87 18.90
N LEU A 40 2.91 1.02 18.54
CA LEU A 40 4.14 1.41 17.85
C LEU A 40 3.81 2.08 16.51
N PHE A 41 2.92 1.48 15.71
CA PHE A 41 2.50 2.03 14.43
C PHE A 41 1.88 3.41 14.56
N GLN A 42 0.99 3.61 15.53
CA GLN A 42 0.37 4.91 15.76
C GLN A 42 1.41 5.99 16.10
N ALA A 43 2.41 5.66 16.90
CA ALA A 43 3.51 6.58 17.22
C ALA A 43 4.32 6.92 15.96
N VAL A 44 4.74 5.92 15.18
CA VAL A 44 5.50 6.10 13.94
C VAL A 44 4.71 6.90 12.90
N ARG A 45 3.42 6.59 12.68
CA ARG A 45 2.56 7.30 11.74
C ARG A 45 2.35 8.76 12.12
N ARG A 46 2.16 9.06 13.41
CA ARG A 46 2.05 10.46 13.89
C ARG A 46 3.36 11.20 13.67
N TYR A 47 4.49 10.56 13.97
CA TYR A 47 5.81 11.13 13.74
C TYR A 47 6.08 11.39 12.26
N GLU A 48 5.80 10.44 11.38
CA GLU A 48 5.91 10.60 9.93
C GLU A 48 5.11 11.80 9.45
N LYS A 49 3.84 11.92 9.88
CA LYS A 49 2.99 13.07 9.52
C LYS A 49 3.58 14.41 9.93
N VAL A 50 4.19 14.51 11.11
CA VAL A 50 4.87 15.74 11.56
C VAL A 50 6.08 16.02 10.68
N LEU A 51 6.88 14.99 10.37
CA LEU A 51 8.06 15.15 9.52
C LEU A 51 7.70 15.56 8.10
N SER A 52 6.73 14.90 7.47
CA SER A 52 6.37 15.12 6.07
C SER A 52 5.55 16.37 5.85
N ASN A 53 4.54 16.63 6.71
CA ASN A 53 3.56 17.69 6.45
C ASN A 53 3.85 19.00 7.20
N ILE A 54 4.44 18.92 8.39
CA ILE A 54 4.67 20.10 9.25
C ILE A 54 6.11 20.60 9.09
N SER A 55 7.08 19.74 9.43
CA SER A 55 8.50 20.08 9.37
C SER A 55 9.06 20.05 7.95
N ARG A 56 8.36 19.38 7.02
CA ARG A 56 8.78 19.15 5.62
C ARG A 56 10.23 18.69 5.53
N LYS A 57 10.59 17.74 6.41
CA LYS A 57 11.94 17.22 6.53
C LYS A 57 12.37 16.60 5.20
N GLU A 58 13.52 17.03 4.69
CA GLU A 58 14.10 16.48 3.48
C GLU A 58 14.28 14.95 3.60
N GLY A 59 13.91 14.22 2.55
CA GLY A 59 14.00 12.77 2.52
C GLY A 59 12.89 12.03 3.30
N VAL A 60 11.83 12.71 3.74
CA VAL A 60 10.62 12.07 4.31
C VAL A 60 9.38 12.51 3.56
N LYS A 61 8.61 11.54 3.04
CA LYS A 61 7.40 11.77 2.26
C LYS A 61 6.17 11.17 2.93
N PRO A 62 4.96 11.72 2.67
CA PRO A 62 3.71 11.07 3.06
C PRO A 62 3.69 9.62 2.56
N GLY A 63 3.37 8.69 3.46
CA GLY A 63 3.37 7.26 3.15
C GLY A 63 4.66 6.51 3.52
N ASP A 64 5.69 7.21 4.00
CA ASP A 64 6.94 6.59 4.48
C ASP A 64 6.79 5.76 5.75
N SER A 65 5.59 5.66 6.33
CA SER A 65 5.33 4.87 7.54
C SER A 65 5.84 3.43 7.41
N LEU A 66 5.67 2.76 6.26
CA LEU A 66 6.24 1.42 6.03
C LEU A 66 7.76 1.40 6.02
N ARG A 67 8.41 2.39 5.40
CA ARG A 67 9.86 2.53 5.43
C ARG A 67 10.37 2.71 6.86
N LEU A 68 9.66 3.49 7.68
CA LEU A 68 10.06 3.79 9.06
C LEU A 68 9.85 2.63 10.03
N ILE A 69 8.91 1.72 9.76
CA ILE A 69 8.72 0.52 10.61
C ILE A 69 9.64 -0.64 10.24
N LEU A 70 10.28 -0.62 9.07
CA LEU A 70 11.12 -1.72 8.57
C LEU A 70 12.17 -2.22 9.59
N PRO A 71 12.90 -1.35 10.33
CA PRO A 71 13.87 -1.82 11.32
C PRO A 71 13.24 -2.65 12.44
N PHE A 72 12.01 -2.30 12.85
CA PHE A 72 11.28 -3.05 13.89
C PHE A 72 10.83 -4.41 13.38
N LEU A 73 10.31 -4.47 12.14
CA LEU A 73 9.95 -5.74 11.51
C LEU A 73 11.17 -6.67 11.43
N LYS A 74 12.34 -6.16 11.00
CA LYS A 74 13.57 -6.95 10.95
C LYS A 74 14.05 -7.40 12.33
N ALA A 75 13.97 -6.54 13.35
CA ALA A 75 14.36 -6.88 14.71
C ALA A 75 13.49 -8.00 15.32
N TYR A 76 12.22 -8.06 14.94
CA TYR A 76 11.28 -9.12 15.36
C TYR A 76 11.27 -10.34 14.43
N GLY A 77 12.25 -10.45 13.51
CA GLY A 77 12.46 -11.65 12.70
C GLY A 77 11.60 -11.75 11.44
N ALA A 78 11.02 -10.64 10.95
CA ALA A 78 10.31 -10.65 9.68
C ALA A 78 11.24 -11.02 8.50
N THR A 79 10.86 -12.06 7.78
CA THR A 79 11.46 -12.49 6.52
C THR A 79 10.56 -12.16 5.34
N ASP A 80 11.12 -12.06 4.14
CA ASP A 80 10.38 -11.86 2.89
C ASP A 80 9.27 -12.92 2.72
N SER A 81 9.57 -14.18 3.04
CA SER A 81 8.59 -15.27 3.03
C SER A 81 7.47 -15.10 4.06
N SER A 82 7.77 -14.55 5.25
CA SER A 82 6.76 -14.27 6.26
C SER A 82 5.85 -13.11 5.86
N LEU A 83 6.41 -12.07 5.22
CA LEU A 83 5.65 -10.93 4.70
C LEU A 83 4.71 -11.38 3.59
N LEU A 84 5.22 -12.14 2.62
CA LEU A 84 4.42 -12.67 1.52
C LEU A 84 3.28 -13.57 2.04
N ARG A 85 3.58 -14.46 3.01
CA ARG A 85 2.56 -15.31 3.62
C ARG A 85 1.49 -14.48 4.32
N PHE A 86 1.88 -13.52 5.16
CA PHE A 86 0.96 -12.62 5.83
C PHE A 86 0.06 -11.88 4.83
N SER A 87 0.63 -11.34 3.75
CA SER A 87 -0.12 -10.63 2.72
C SER A 87 -1.14 -11.54 2.03
N ARG A 88 -0.77 -12.77 1.66
CA ARG A 88 -1.68 -13.73 1.00
C ARG A 88 -2.83 -14.16 1.90
N GLU A 89 -2.60 -14.29 3.20
CA GLU A 89 -3.58 -14.76 4.17
C GLU A 89 -4.52 -13.65 4.66
N SER A 90 -4.05 -12.40 4.69
CA SER A 90 -4.79 -11.27 5.28
C SER A 90 -5.45 -10.33 4.27
N MET A 91 -5.10 -10.41 2.98
CA MET A 91 -5.61 -9.50 1.95
C MET A 91 -7.14 -9.55 1.81
N ARG A 92 -7.75 -8.37 1.83
CA ARG A 92 -9.19 -8.17 1.63
C ARG A 92 -9.40 -7.23 0.45
N ILE A 93 -10.03 -7.73 -0.60
CA ILE A 93 -10.38 -6.94 -1.79
C ILE A 93 -11.65 -6.13 -1.51
N VAL A 94 -11.67 -4.87 -1.93
CA VAL A 94 -12.87 -4.04 -1.90
C VAL A 94 -13.91 -4.64 -2.84
N PRO A 95 -15.17 -4.84 -2.42
CA PRO A 95 -16.19 -5.47 -3.27
C PRO A 95 -16.31 -4.78 -4.64
N GLY A 96 -16.07 -5.55 -5.71
CA GLY A 96 -16.15 -5.09 -7.10
C GLY A 96 -14.89 -4.41 -7.64
N ALA A 97 -13.86 -4.19 -6.81
CA ALA A 97 -12.59 -3.63 -7.29
C ALA A 97 -11.90 -4.54 -8.32
N ASP A 98 -11.99 -5.86 -8.14
CA ASP A 98 -11.50 -6.84 -9.11
C ASP A 98 -12.16 -6.68 -10.49
N LYS A 99 -13.48 -6.48 -10.53
CA LYS A 99 -14.23 -6.26 -11.77
C LYS A 99 -13.89 -4.90 -12.38
N ALA A 100 -13.80 -3.85 -11.57
CA ALA A 100 -13.46 -2.51 -12.03
C ALA A 100 -12.04 -2.44 -12.64
N MET A 101 -11.06 -3.09 -12.01
CA MET A 101 -9.70 -3.14 -12.51
C MET A 101 -9.60 -3.94 -13.81
N ARG A 102 -10.29 -5.09 -13.92
CA ARG A 102 -10.37 -5.86 -15.18
C ARG A 102 -11.00 -5.05 -16.31
N PHE A 103 -12.13 -4.40 -16.04
CA PHE A 103 -12.80 -3.52 -17.00
C PHE A 103 -11.89 -2.39 -17.47
N SER A 104 -11.13 -1.78 -16.55
CA SER A 104 -10.19 -0.72 -16.90
C SER A 104 -9.05 -1.24 -17.79
N GLN A 105 -8.55 -2.45 -17.53
CA GLN A 105 -7.50 -3.09 -18.35
C GLN A 105 -7.97 -3.43 -19.77
N GLU A 106 -9.26 -3.70 -19.97
CA GLU A 106 -9.83 -3.92 -21.31
C GLU A 106 -9.91 -2.64 -22.15
N LEU A 107 -9.95 -1.46 -21.50
CA LEU A 107 -10.12 -0.17 -22.17
C LEU A 107 -8.83 0.64 -22.27
N MET A 108 -7.91 0.50 -21.32
CA MET A 108 -6.71 1.33 -21.22
C MET A 108 -5.59 0.69 -20.42
N SER A 109 -4.35 1.18 -20.58
CA SER A 109 -3.24 0.76 -19.72
C SER A 109 -3.52 1.14 -18.27
N SER A 110 -3.43 0.17 -17.36
CA SER A 110 -3.80 0.35 -15.95
C SER A 110 -2.65 -0.05 -15.04
N PHE A 111 -2.30 0.82 -14.09
CA PHE A 111 -1.18 0.64 -13.16
C PHE A 111 -1.62 0.78 -11.70
N ILE A 112 -0.96 0.03 -10.82
CA ILE A 112 -1.06 0.19 -9.37
C ILE A 112 0.21 0.87 -8.89
N VAL A 113 0.06 1.97 -8.13
CA VAL A 113 1.17 2.64 -7.46
C VAL A 113 0.88 2.63 -5.97
N SER A 114 1.72 1.93 -5.20
CA SER A 114 1.51 1.77 -3.77
C SER A 114 2.75 2.16 -2.97
N THR A 115 2.54 2.62 -1.75
CA THR A 115 3.59 2.76 -0.72
C THR A 115 3.88 1.43 -0.01
N SER A 116 3.11 0.37 -0.32
CA SER A 116 3.29 -0.96 0.26
C SER A 116 4.59 -1.63 -0.19
N TYR A 117 5.10 -2.58 0.60
CA TYR A 117 6.12 -3.49 0.11
C TYR A 117 5.58 -4.36 -1.03
N GLU A 118 6.44 -4.74 -1.96
CA GLU A 118 6.10 -5.60 -3.10
C GLU A 118 5.46 -6.92 -2.69
N HIS A 119 5.80 -7.47 -1.51
CA HIS A 119 5.15 -8.67 -0.96
C HIS A 119 3.62 -8.57 -0.81
N TYR A 120 3.07 -7.35 -0.76
CA TYR A 120 1.63 -7.07 -0.67
C TYR A 120 0.98 -6.68 -2.01
N VAL A 121 1.78 -6.38 -3.03
CA VAL A 121 1.34 -5.93 -4.36
C VAL A 121 1.28 -7.13 -5.31
#